data_AF-A0AAD8F9I4-F1
#
_entry.id   AF-A0AAD8F9I4-F1
#
_cell.length_a   1.000
_cell.length_b   1.000
_cell.length_c   1.000
_cell.angle_alpha   90.00
_cell.angle_beta   90.00
_cell.angle_gamma   90.00
#
_symmetry.space_group_name_H-M   'P 1'
#
loop_
_entity.id
_entity.type
_entity.pdbx_description
1 polymer ?
#
loop_
_entity_poly.entity_id
_entity_poly.type
_entity_poly.pdbx_seq_one_letter_code
_entity_poly.pdbx_strand_id
1 'polypeptide(L)'
;VFVVTVVVVVAVAAVVVAVVVFVVVVAAAVAVVVVAFVVAVVFVVIAVVVNVAVVAVNVAVVAVNVNVAVLVVVVNVAVVVNVAVAVVAVVVNVSVIVVVVVVFVVVVVFVVVVAVVVVAAAVG
;
A
#
# COMPACT_ATOMS: atom_id res chain seq x y z
N VAL A 1 -37.90 -24.38 -16.74
CA VAL A 1 -38.17 -22.97 -16.39
C VAL A 1 -37.82 -22.68 -14.93
N PHE A 2 -38.44 -23.34 -13.94
CA PHE A 2 -38.14 -23.10 -12.51
C PHE A 2 -36.66 -23.26 -12.14
N VAL A 3 -36.00 -24.33 -12.61
CA VAL A 3 -34.56 -24.55 -12.38
C VAL A 3 -33.71 -23.42 -12.97
N VAL A 4 -34.00 -23.00 -14.20
CA VAL A 4 -33.29 -21.89 -14.87
C VAL A 4 -33.47 -20.58 -14.09
N THR A 5 -34.70 -20.27 -13.63
CA THR A 5 -34.95 -19.06 -12.84
C THR A 5 -34.20 -19.06 -11.52
N VAL A 6 -34.09 -20.21 -10.85
CA VAL A 6 -33.32 -20.32 -9.59
C VAL A 6 -31.82 -20.15 -9.84
N VAL A 7 -31.28 -20.79 -10.89
CA VAL A 7 -29.86 -20.68 -11.26
C VAL A 7 -29.49 -19.23 -11.61
N VAL A 8 -30.34 -18.51 -12.36
CA VAL A 8 -30.12 -17.10 -12.70
C VAL A 8 -30.12 -16.23 -11.44
N VAL A 9 -31.06 -16.43 -10.51
CA VAL A 9 -31.12 -15.66 -9.26
C VAL A 9 -29.88 -15.91 -8.40
N VAL A 10 -29.44 -17.16 -8.26
CA VAL A 10 -28.22 -17.52 -7.51
C VAL A 10 -26.97 -16.93 -8.17
N ALA A 11 -26.88 -16.98 -9.50
CA ALA A 11 -25.77 -16.39 -10.24
C ALA A 11 -25.70 -14.87 -10.06
N VAL A 12 -26.84 -14.17 -10.20
CA VAL A 12 -26.91 -12.72 -9.98
C VAL A 12 -26.57 -12.36 -8.53
N ALA A 13 -27.09 -13.10 -7.55
CA ALA A 13 -26.76 -12.89 -6.14
C ALA A 13 -25.26 -13.07 -5.87
N ALA A 14 -24.64 -14.12 -6.43
CA ALA A 14 -23.20 -14.36 -6.29
C ALA A 14 -22.35 -13.23 -6.93
N VAL A 15 -22.75 -12.73 -8.09
CA VAL A 15 -22.09 -11.58 -8.75
C VAL A 15 -22.20 -10.32 -7.89
N VAL A 16 -23.39 -10.02 -7.35
CA VAL A 16 -23.59 -8.85 -6.50
C VAL A 16 -22.73 -8.93 -5.23
N VAL A 17 -22.71 -10.08 -4.56
CA VAL A 17 -21.85 -10.30 -3.38
C VAL A 17 -20.37 -10.12 -3.73
N ALA A 18 -19.91 -10.71 -4.83
CA ALA A 18 -18.52 -10.56 -5.27
C ALA A 18 -18.14 -9.10 -5.57
N VAL A 19 -19.03 -8.34 -6.20
CA VAL A 19 -18.83 -6.90 -6.47
C VAL A 19 -18.78 -6.09 -5.18
N VAL A 20 -19.69 -6.35 -4.23
CA VAL A 20 -19.68 -5.65 -2.93
C VAL A 20 -18.38 -5.94 -2.17
N VAL A 21 -17.95 -7.21 -2.13
CA VAL A 21 -16.68 -7.57 -1.49
C VAL A 21 -15.50 -6.90 -2.21
N PHE A 22 -15.50 -6.85 -3.55
CA PHE A 22 -14.48 -6.12 -4.32
C PHE A 22 -14.39 -4.66 -3.92
N VAL A 23 -15.52 -3.96 -3.88
CA VAL A 23 -15.57 -2.54 -3.53
C VAL A 23 -15.09 -2.30 -2.10
N VAL A 24 -15.48 -3.14 -1.14
CA VAL A 24 -15.03 -3.04 0.26
C VAL A 24 -13.52 -3.28 0.38
N VAL A 25 -12.98 -4.29 -0.30
CA VAL A 25 -11.54 -4.60 -0.29
C VAL A 25 -10.74 -3.46 -0.93
N VAL A 26 -11.20 -2.92 -2.06
CA VAL A 26 -10.57 -1.78 -2.73
C VAL A 26 -10.61 -0.54 -1.83
N ALA A 27 -11.76 -0.23 -1.22
CA ALA A 27 -11.88 0.90 -0.30
C ALA A 27 -10.94 0.75 0.92
N ALA A 28 -10.86 -0.44 1.51
CA ALA A 28 -9.93 -0.74 2.60
C ALA A 28 -8.47 -0.58 2.17
N ALA A 29 -8.11 -1.10 0.99
CA ALA A 29 -6.76 -0.95 0.43
C ALA A 29 -6.38 0.52 0.23
N VAL A 30 -7.29 1.33 -0.34
CA VAL A 30 -7.07 2.78 -0.51
C VAL A 30 -6.87 3.48 0.83
N ALA A 31 -7.68 3.15 1.84
CA ALA A 31 -7.50 3.71 3.18
C ALA A 31 -6.12 3.38 3.78
N VAL A 32 -5.64 2.14 3.62
CA VAL A 32 -4.30 1.73 4.07
C VAL A 32 -3.20 2.48 3.31
N VAL A 33 -3.31 2.65 1.98
CA VAL A 33 -2.35 3.44 1.18
C VAL A 33 -2.27 4.87 1.71
N VAL A 34 -3.43 5.51 1.95
CA VAL A 34 -3.48 6.90 2.41
C VAL A 34 -2.84 7.03 3.79
N VAL A 35 -3.16 6.14 4.73
CA VAL A 35 -2.56 6.15 6.08
C VAL A 35 -1.05 5.95 6.00
N ALA A 36 -0.58 4.98 5.21
CA ALA A 36 0.85 4.73 5.02
C ALA A 36 1.57 5.94 4.41
N PHE A 37 0.97 6.60 3.43
CA PHE A 37 1.50 7.82 2.84
C PHE A 37 1.61 8.97 3.85
N VAL A 38 0.55 9.21 4.63
CA VAL A 38 0.55 10.23 5.69
C VAL A 38 1.67 9.97 6.69
N VAL A 39 1.81 8.72 7.14
CA VAL A 39 2.88 8.31 8.06
C VAL A 39 4.27 8.55 7.44
N ALA A 40 4.48 8.18 6.18
CA ALA A 40 5.73 8.41 5.48
C ALA A 40 6.07 9.91 5.37
N VAL A 41 5.09 10.75 5.04
CA VAL A 41 5.27 12.21 5.00
C VAL A 41 5.68 12.76 6.36
N VAL A 42 5.04 12.30 7.44
CA VAL A 42 5.40 12.71 8.81
C VAL A 42 6.86 12.36 9.12
N PHE A 43 7.31 11.15 8.78
CA PHE A 43 8.70 10.74 8.97
C PHE A 43 9.69 11.58 8.14
N VAL A 44 9.34 11.92 6.90
CA VAL A 44 10.17 12.82 6.06
C VAL A 44 10.28 14.20 6.69
N VAL A 45 9.17 14.79 7.15
CA VAL A 45 9.17 16.10 7.80
C VAL A 45 10.04 16.08 9.06
N ILE A 46 9.90 15.06 9.90
CA ILE A 46 10.73 14.90 11.11
C ILE A 46 12.21 14.81 10.72
N ALA A 47 12.55 14.00 9.70
CA ALA A 47 13.92 13.87 9.24
C ALA A 47 14.50 15.21 8.75
N VAL A 48 13.74 15.99 8.00
CA VAL A 48 14.17 17.33 7.55
C VAL A 48 14.41 18.26 8.73
N VAL A 49 13.52 18.28 9.73
CA VAL A 49 13.70 19.11 10.93
C VAL A 49 14.97 18.71 11.70
N VAL A 50 15.22 17.41 11.84
CA VAL A 50 16.44 16.89 12.49
C VAL A 50 17.69 17.28 11.70
N ASN A 51 17.66 17.18 10.37
CA ASN A 51 18.75 17.65 9.52
C ASN A 51 19.08 19.13 9.75
N VAL A 52 18.05 19.98 9.74
CA VAL A 52 18.22 21.43 9.93
C VAL A 52 18.76 21.73 11.32
N ALA A 53 18.24 21.05 12.36
CA ALA A 53 18.74 21.20 13.72
C ALA A 53 20.23 20.82 13.81
N VAL A 54 20.63 19.74 13.16
CA VAL A 54 22.03 19.31 13.18
C VAL A 54 22.92 20.24 12.36
N VAL A 55 22.47 20.75 11.21
CA VAL A 55 23.21 21.79 10.47
C VAL A 55 23.39 23.03 11.34
N ALA A 56 22.37 23.47 12.08
CA ALA A 56 22.47 24.59 13.00
C ALA A 56 23.47 24.34 14.14
N VAL A 57 23.47 23.13 14.71
CA VAL A 57 24.45 22.71 15.72
C VAL A 57 25.85 22.68 15.11
N ASN A 58 26.03 22.12 13.91
CA ASN A 58 27.32 22.08 13.24
C ASN A 58 27.86 23.49 12.96
N VAL A 59 27.02 24.43 12.53
CA VAL A 59 27.42 25.84 12.32
C VAL A 59 27.87 26.50 13.64
N ALA A 60 27.28 26.12 14.78
CA ALA A 60 27.73 26.59 16.09
C ALA A 60 29.06 25.94 16.54
N VAL A 61 29.32 24.69 16.17
CA VAL A 61 30.50 23.93 16.63
C VAL A 61 31.68 23.98 15.64
N VAL A 62 31.50 24.47 14.39
CA VAL A 62 32.59 24.70 13.41
C VAL A 62 33.66 25.69 13.92
N ALA A 63 33.40 26.41 15.01
CA ALA A 63 34.43 27.16 15.73
C ALA A 63 35.46 26.27 16.45
N VAL A 64 35.21 24.98 16.70
CA VAL A 64 36.10 24.12 17.51
C VAL A 64 35.99 22.63 17.12
N ASN A 65 37.06 22.07 16.53
CA ASN A 65 37.43 20.63 16.57
C ASN A 65 36.97 19.67 15.43
N VAL A 66 37.88 18.75 15.06
CA VAL A 66 37.78 17.64 14.09
C VAL A 66 36.68 16.62 14.46
N ASN A 67 36.29 16.55 15.73
CA ASN A 67 35.17 15.75 16.20
C ASN A 67 33.83 16.15 15.53
N VAL A 68 33.69 17.40 15.08
CA VAL A 68 32.49 17.89 14.37
C VAL A 68 32.38 17.31 12.97
N ALA A 69 33.50 17.16 12.26
CA ALA A 69 33.50 16.56 10.92
C ALA A 69 32.97 15.11 10.97
N VAL A 70 33.33 14.36 12.01
CA VAL A 70 32.81 13.01 12.24
C VAL A 70 31.31 13.03 12.58
N LEU A 71 30.84 13.99 13.40
CA LEU A 71 29.43 14.15 13.73
C LEU A 71 28.57 14.50 12.48
N VAL A 72 29.06 15.40 11.62
CA VAL A 72 28.41 15.80 10.36
C VAL A 72 28.26 14.59 9.44
N VAL A 73 29.30 13.76 9.31
CA VAL A 73 29.26 12.54 8.48
C VAL A 73 28.28 11.53 9.05
N VAL A 74 28.32 11.26 10.36
CA VAL A 74 27.40 10.31 11.01
C VAL A 74 25.95 10.77 10.89
N VAL A 75 25.67 12.07 10.98
CA VAL A 75 24.31 12.59 10.83
C VAL A 75 23.83 12.50 9.38
N ASN A 76 24.66 12.89 8.41
CA ASN A 76 24.30 12.73 6.99
C ASN A 76 24.01 11.26 6.67
N VAL A 77 24.84 10.34 7.18
CA VAL A 77 24.62 8.91 7.04
C VAL A 77 23.32 8.48 7.73
N ALA A 78 23.07 8.91 8.96
CA ALA A 78 21.84 8.57 9.68
C ALA A 78 20.58 9.09 8.96
N VAL A 79 20.68 10.26 8.32
CA VAL A 79 19.59 10.85 7.54
C VAL A 79 19.34 10.06 6.26
N VAL A 80 20.41 9.74 5.53
CA VAL A 80 20.31 8.90 4.33
C VAL A 80 19.73 7.53 4.67
N VAL A 81 20.11 6.95 5.81
CA VAL A 81 19.57 5.67 6.30
C VAL A 81 18.09 5.80 6.67
N ASN A 82 17.67 6.84 7.40
CA ASN A 82 16.26 7.04 7.74
C ASN A 82 15.38 7.28 6.51
N VAL A 83 15.86 8.07 5.54
CA VAL A 83 15.17 8.28 4.26
C VAL A 83 15.10 6.98 3.47
N ALA A 84 16.20 6.23 3.39
CA ALA A 84 16.21 4.94 2.69
C ALA A 84 15.24 3.93 3.31
N VAL A 85 15.22 3.81 4.64
CA VAL A 85 14.29 2.92 5.36
C VAL A 85 12.84 3.34 5.12
N ALA A 86 12.54 4.64 5.13
CA ALA A 86 11.20 5.15 4.84
C ALA A 86 10.77 4.83 3.39
N VAL A 87 11.66 5.03 2.41
CA VAL A 87 11.38 4.69 1.01
C VAL A 87 11.16 3.19 0.84
N VAL A 88 12.01 2.35 1.44
CA VAL A 88 11.85 0.88 1.39
C VAL A 88 10.51 0.46 2.01
N ALA A 89 10.13 1.03 3.16
CA ALA A 89 8.85 0.72 3.79
C ALA A 89 7.66 1.12 2.90
N VAL A 90 7.71 2.28 2.24
CA VAL A 90 6.65 2.71 1.31
C VAL A 90 6.56 1.75 0.12
N VAL A 91 7.68 1.39 -0.50
CA VAL A 91 7.72 0.47 -1.63
C VAL A 91 7.13 -0.89 -1.25
N VAL A 92 7.54 -1.45 -0.10
CA VAL A 92 7.01 -2.74 0.38
C VAL A 92 5.51 -2.69 0.62
N ASN A 93 5.00 -1.64 1.28
CA ASN A 93 3.56 -1.48 1.51
C ASN A 93 2.78 -1.39 0.18
N VAL A 94 3.26 -0.59 -0.78
CA VAL A 94 2.63 -0.46 -2.09
C VAL A 94 2.66 -1.79 -2.84
N SER A 95 3.79 -2.51 -2.85
CA SER A 95 3.91 -3.82 -3.50
C SER A 95 2.95 -4.85 -2.92
N VAL A 96 2.81 -4.93 -1.59
CA VAL A 96 1.86 -5.85 -0.94
C VAL A 96 0.42 -5.52 -1.35
N ILE A 97 0.06 -4.25 -1.38
CA ILE A 97 -1.29 -3.81 -1.76
C ILE A 97 -1.60 -4.17 -3.22
N VAL A 98 -0.65 -3.94 -4.14
CA VAL A 98 -0.81 -4.31 -5.55
C VAL A 98 -1.00 -5.82 -5.69
N VAL A 99 -0.20 -6.64 -5.01
CA VAL A 99 -0.32 -8.10 -5.06
C VAL A 99 -1.69 -8.55 -4.54
N VAL A 100 -2.16 -8.02 -3.42
CA VAL A 100 -3.48 -8.36 -2.86
C VAL A 100 -4.61 -8.00 -3.83
N VAL A 101 -4.57 -6.81 -4.43
CA VAL A 101 -5.56 -6.37 -5.41
C VAL A 101 -5.56 -7.27 -6.65
N VAL A 102 -4.37 -7.58 -7.19
CA VAL A 102 -4.24 -8.46 -8.37
C VAL A 102 -4.78 -9.86 -8.09
N VAL A 103 -4.40 -10.46 -6.96
CA VAL A 103 -4.89 -11.79 -6.55
C VAL A 103 -6.42 -11.76 -6.41
N PHE A 104 -6.97 -10.73 -5.77
CA PHE A 104 -8.41 -10.60 -5.58
C PHE A 104 -9.15 -10.46 -6.93
N VAL A 105 -8.65 -9.61 -7.84
CA VAL A 105 -9.22 -9.46 -9.20
C VAL A 105 -9.23 -10.80 -9.93
N VAL A 106 -8.13 -11.54 -9.90
CA VAL A 106 -8.01 -12.85 -10.56
C VAL A 106 -9.04 -13.84 -10.00
N VAL A 107 -9.22 -13.88 -8.67
CA VAL A 107 -10.22 -14.74 -8.02
C VAL A 107 -11.64 -14.37 -8.45
N VAL A 108 -11.99 -13.07 -8.46
CA VAL A 108 -13.31 -12.62 -8.90
C VAL A 108 -13.57 -12.98 -10.36
N VAL A 109 -12.61 -12.72 -11.24
CA VAL A 109 -12.73 -13.07 -12.67
C VAL A 109 -12.92 -14.59 -12.83
N PHE A 110 -12.15 -15.40 -12.11
CA PHE A 110 -12.30 -16.86 -12.14
C PHE A 110 -13.70 -17.31 -11.69
N VAL A 111 -14.20 -16.77 -10.57
CA VAL A 111 -15.55 -17.09 -10.06
C VAL A 111 -16.63 -16.70 -11.07
N VAL A 112 -16.53 -15.53 -11.70
CA VAL A 112 -17.49 -15.08 -12.72
C VAL A 112 -17.45 -15.99 -13.94
N VAL A 113 -16.25 -16.33 -14.44
CA VAL A 113 -16.09 -17.25 -15.58
C VAL A 113 -16.69 -18.62 -15.27
N VAL A 114 -16.37 -19.19 -14.11
CA VAL A 114 -16.94 -20.49 -13.68
C VAL A 114 -18.46 -20.41 -13.57
N ALA A 115 -19.01 -19.35 -12.97
CA ALA A 115 -20.46 -19.17 -12.86
C ALA A 115 -21.12 -19.12 -14.25
N VAL A 116 -20.56 -18.37 -15.20
CA VAL A 116 -21.08 -18.29 -16.58
C VAL A 116 -21.01 -19.64 -17.28
N VAL A 117 -19.91 -20.39 -17.14
CA VAL A 117 -19.74 -21.73 -17.73
C VAL A 117 -20.77 -22.71 -17.16
N VAL A 118 -20.99 -22.71 -15.84
CA VAL A 118 -21.99 -23.56 -15.18
C VAL A 118 -23.40 -23.22 -15.64
N VAL A 119 -23.73 -21.93 -15.77
CA VAL A 119 -25.03 -21.48 -16.30
C VAL A 119 -25.21 -21.93 -17.75
N ALA A 120 -24.20 -21.76 -18.59
CA ALA A 120 -24.24 -22.19 -19.99
C ALA A 120 -24.42 -23.71 -20.12
N ALA A 121 -23.73 -24.50 -19.29
CA ALA A 121 -23.86 -25.95 -19.25
C ALA A 121 -25.25 -26.43 -18.79
N ALA A 122 -25.98 -25.63 -18.01
CA ALA A 122 -27.33 -25.95 -17.57
C ALA A 122 -28.43 -25.57 -18.57
N VAL A 123 -28.10 -24.77 -19.59
CA VAL A 123 -29.04 -24.27 -20.62
C VAL A 123 -28.95 -25.06 -21.93
N GLY A 124 -27.81 -25.69 -22.22
CA GLY A 124 -27.62 -26.62 -23.34
C GLY A 124 -28.13 -28.03 -23.02
#